data_AF-A0A964X6X2-F1
#
_entry.id   AF-A0A964X6X2-F1
#
_cell.length_a   1.000
_cell.length_b   1.000
_cell.length_c   1.000
_cell.angle_alpha   90.00
_cell.angle_beta   90.00
_cell.angle_gamma   90.00
#
_symmetry.space_group_name_H-M   'P 1'
#
loop_
_entity.id
_entity.type
_entity.pdbx_description
1 polymer ?
#
loop_
_entity_poly.entity_id
_entity_poly.type
_entity_poly.pdbx_seq_one_letter_code
_entity_poly.pdbx_strand_id
1 'polypeptide(L)'
;MKIWRSALGSLLFWLAALGSMQTQGVSSRNLGLDLDSAVALVGPEDSRAGSNRLALRDALRRHFERRPASTMPFGLEHVARIAGRILSDRVDRSRANLTVRFSDASVVQVLVMESPTSRAGRMNPEFEVRADTVVAPGLPFVPQSRGQFGRFSYSGNSRTLAELEELARRYGIHAATVLSEGRASAAPSMACDDSGGELRCTVRLKIEQGDSLENS
;
A
#
# COMPACT_ATOMS: atom_id res chain seq x y z
N MET A 1 2.04 -23.91 47.34
CA MET A 1 0.63 -23.48 47.20
C MET A 1 0.62 -22.34 46.18
N LYS A 2 0.27 -22.54 44.88
CA LYS A 2 -1.10 -22.50 44.28
C LYS A 2 -1.96 -21.42 44.93
N ILE A 3 -2.32 -20.33 44.24
CA ILE A 3 -3.49 -20.13 43.32
C ILE A 3 -3.16 -18.83 42.50
N TRP A 4 -3.10 -18.74 41.16
CA TRP A 4 -4.05 -18.89 40.03
C TRP A 4 -5.30 -17.98 40.01
N ARG A 5 -5.30 -17.07 39.00
CA ARG A 5 -6.41 -16.55 38.17
C ARG A 5 -7.07 -15.19 38.45
N SER A 6 -7.26 -14.50 37.32
CA SER A 6 -8.28 -13.49 36.95
C SER A 6 -7.84 -12.04 37.14
N ALA A 7 -7.99 -11.10 36.21
CA ALA A 7 -8.63 -11.04 34.88
C ALA A 7 -7.99 -9.83 34.15
N LEU A 8 -7.53 -9.86 32.89
CA LEU A 8 -8.28 -10.09 31.64
C LEU A 8 -9.56 -9.25 31.58
N GLY A 9 -9.41 -7.96 31.29
CA GLY A 9 -10.56 -7.10 30.99
C GLY A 9 -10.24 -5.60 30.94
N SER A 10 -9.26 -5.17 30.13
CA SER A 10 -9.03 -3.72 29.90
C SER A 10 -8.25 -3.37 28.62
N LEU A 11 -8.21 -4.25 27.61
CA LEU A 11 -7.39 -4.02 26.40
C LEU A 11 -8.18 -3.98 25.07
N LEU A 12 -9.50 -3.81 25.13
CA LEU A 12 -10.38 -3.81 23.96
C LEU A 12 -11.32 -2.60 23.98
N PHE A 13 -10.82 -1.36 23.99
CA PHE A 13 -11.71 -0.19 23.83
C PHE A 13 -11.06 1.10 23.27
N TRP A 14 -9.99 1.00 22.46
CA TRP A 14 -9.33 2.20 21.88
C TRP A 14 -9.24 2.23 20.34
N LEU A 15 -10.15 1.55 19.61
CA LEU A 15 -10.12 1.55 18.13
C LEU A 15 -11.39 2.06 17.43
N ALA A 16 -12.32 2.71 18.14
CA ALA A 16 -13.59 3.16 17.55
C ALA A 16 -13.83 4.68 17.56
N ALA A 17 -12.78 5.49 17.55
CA ALA A 17 -12.92 6.96 17.49
C ALA A 17 -11.87 7.62 16.60
N LEU A 18 -11.68 7.12 15.38
CA LEU A 18 -11.18 7.93 14.29
C LEU A 18 -12.39 8.40 13.49
N GLY A 19 -12.85 9.59 13.86
CA GLY A 19 -13.82 10.34 13.09
C GLY A 19 -13.41 10.37 11.64
N SER A 20 -14.40 10.22 10.78
CA SER A 20 -14.36 10.35 9.33
C SER A 20 -13.78 11.70 8.90
N MET A 21 -12.48 11.87 8.97
CA MET A 21 -11.77 12.71 8.01
C MET A 21 -11.97 11.98 6.68
N GLN A 22 -12.81 12.54 5.81
CA GLN A 22 -12.86 12.16 4.41
C GLN A 22 -11.47 12.41 3.82
N THR A 23 -10.58 11.44 3.97
CA THR A 23 -9.33 11.38 3.24
C THR A 23 -9.72 11.32 1.78
N GLN A 24 -9.50 12.41 1.05
CA GLN A 24 -9.77 12.44 -0.38
C GLN A 24 -8.85 11.43 -1.05
N GLY A 25 -9.39 10.25 -1.35
CA GLY A 25 -8.65 9.20 -2.04
C GLY A 25 -8.43 9.59 -3.49
N VAL A 26 -7.18 9.61 -3.94
CA VAL A 26 -6.84 9.73 -5.36
C VAL A 26 -6.67 8.33 -5.93
N SER A 27 -7.29 8.02 -7.06
CA SER A 27 -7.11 6.73 -7.72
C SER A 27 -5.88 6.77 -8.64
N SER A 28 -5.08 5.70 -8.66
CA SER A 28 -3.95 5.54 -9.60
C SER A 28 -4.37 5.70 -11.06
N ARG A 29 -5.60 5.26 -11.42
CA ARG A 29 -6.17 5.42 -12.76
C ARG A 29 -6.34 6.89 -13.15
N ASN A 30 -6.78 7.73 -12.21
CA ASN A 30 -6.95 9.17 -12.45
C ASN A 30 -5.62 9.91 -12.60
N LEU A 31 -4.51 9.27 -12.22
CA LEU A 31 -3.15 9.78 -12.37
C LEU A 31 -2.50 9.35 -13.69
N GLY A 32 -3.14 8.46 -14.48
CA GLY A 32 -2.55 7.88 -15.68
C GLY A 32 -1.33 7.00 -15.38
N LEU A 33 -1.32 6.39 -14.19
CA LEU A 33 -0.22 5.55 -13.72
C LEU A 33 -0.49 4.10 -14.12
N ASP A 34 0.44 3.48 -14.86
CA ASP A 34 0.40 2.05 -15.20
C ASP A 34 0.95 1.20 -14.05
N LEU A 35 0.27 1.29 -12.90
CA LEU A 35 0.55 0.51 -11.70
C LEU A 35 -0.76 -0.02 -11.13
N ASP A 36 -0.82 -1.34 -11.06
CA ASP A 36 -2.02 -2.08 -10.69
C ASP A 36 -2.15 -2.29 -9.17
N SER A 37 -1.03 -2.22 -8.42
CA SER A 37 -0.97 -2.44 -6.98
C SER A 37 0.03 -1.51 -6.27
N ALA A 38 -0.32 -1.12 -5.04
CA ALA A 38 0.58 -0.43 -4.11
C ALA A 38 1.72 -1.33 -3.61
N VAL A 39 1.57 -2.66 -3.67
CA VAL A 39 2.66 -3.61 -3.31
C VAL A 39 3.87 -3.44 -4.21
N ALA A 40 3.66 -2.99 -5.46
CA ALA A 40 4.72 -2.63 -6.39
C ALA A 40 5.61 -1.47 -5.88
N LEU A 41 5.14 -0.69 -4.90
CA LEU A 41 5.88 0.42 -4.27
C LEU A 41 6.73 0.00 -3.08
N VAL A 42 6.68 -1.26 -2.65
CA VAL A 42 7.46 -1.75 -1.49
C VAL A 42 8.78 -2.33 -1.98
N GLY A 43 9.87 -2.02 -1.29
CA GLY A 43 11.22 -2.52 -1.61
C GLY A 43 12.28 -1.42 -1.76
N PRO A 44 13.55 -1.80 -2.02
CA PRO A 44 14.70 -0.89 -2.08
C PRO A 44 14.54 0.26 -3.09
N GLU A 45 15.17 1.41 -2.81
CA GLU A 45 15.14 2.60 -3.69
C GLU A 45 15.84 2.38 -5.05
N ASP A 46 16.85 1.52 -5.09
CA ASP A 46 17.60 1.13 -6.29
C ASP A 46 16.93 -0.01 -7.09
N SER A 47 15.71 -0.40 -6.71
CA SER A 47 14.92 -1.43 -7.41
C SER A 47 13.77 -0.81 -8.22
N ARG A 48 13.02 -1.67 -8.93
CA ARG A 48 11.76 -1.29 -9.58
C ARG A 48 10.79 -0.58 -8.63
N ALA A 49 10.84 -0.87 -7.33
CA ALA A 49 10.02 -0.19 -6.33
C ALA A 49 10.32 1.33 -6.25
N GLY A 50 11.60 1.71 -6.24
CA GLY A 50 12.01 3.12 -6.23
C GLY A 50 11.61 3.85 -7.51
N SER A 51 11.76 3.21 -8.67
CA SER A 51 11.27 3.73 -9.95
C SER A 51 9.74 3.94 -9.93
N ASN A 52 8.98 3.00 -9.37
CA ASN A 52 7.53 3.12 -9.22
C ASN A 52 7.14 4.27 -8.28
N ARG A 53 7.87 4.48 -7.17
CA ARG A 53 7.67 5.62 -6.27
C ARG A 53 7.97 6.95 -6.95
N LEU A 54 9.03 7.03 -7.78
CA LEU A 54 9.30 8.20 -8.63
C LEU A 54 8.16 8.48 -9.60
N ALA A 55 7.70 7.46 -10.34
CA ALA A 55 6.59 7.59 -11.28
C ALA A 55 5.30 8.09 -10.61
N LEU A 56 4.99 7.59 -9.41
CA LEU A 56 3.84 8.06 -8.63
C LEU A 56 3.99 9.53 -8.21
N ARG A 57 5.15 9.94 -7.70
CA ARG A 57 5.42 11.34 -7.33
C ARG A 57 5.26 12.28 -8.52
N ASP A 58 5.78 11.89 -9.68
CA ASP A 58 5.67 12.67 -10.92
C ASP A 58 4.24 12.77 -11.42
N ALA A 59 3.48 11.68 -11.34
CA ALA A 59 2.07 11.67 -11.72
C ALA A 59 1.22 12.56 -10.80
N LEU A 60 1.48 12.53 -9.49
CA LEU A 60 0.85 13.42 -8.51
C LEU A 60 1.19 14.88 -8.80
N ARG A 61 2.47 15.21 -8.99
CA ARG A 61 2.93 16.55 -9.35
C ARG A 61 2.20 17.08 -10.60
N ARG A 62 2.19 16.33 -11.70
CA ARG A 62 1.44 16.71 -12.92
C ARG A 62 -0.07 16.87 -12.67
N HIS A 63 -0.65 16.04 -11.82
CA HIS A 63 -2.07 16.10 -11.47
C HIS A 63 -2.42 17.40 -10.74
N PHE A 64 -1.56 17.84 -9.81
CA PHE A 64 -1.78 19.07 -9.04
C PHE A 64 -1.37 20.34 -9.78
N GLU A 65 -0.33 20.31 -10.63
CA GLU A 65 0.06 21.44 -11.49
C GLU A 65 -1.08 21.90 -12.43
N ARG A 66 -1.93 20.97 -12.87
CA ARG A 66 -3.06 21.26 -13.78
C ARG A 66 -4.27 21.89 -13.09
N ARG A 67 -4.29 21.95 -11.74
CA ARG A 67 -5.43 22.48 -10.98
C ARG A 67 -5.09 23.88 -10.46
N PRO A 68 -5.98 24.88 -10.59
CA PRO A 68 -5.78 26.16 -9.92
C PRO A 68 -5.69 25.94 -8.40
N ALA A 69 -4.80 26.66 -7.72
CA ALA A 69 -4.53 26.51 -6.29
C ALA A 69 -5.81 26.60 -5.42
N SER A 70 -6.81 27.36 -5.87
CA SER A 70 -8.13 27.50 -5.24
C SER A 70 -9.02 26.25 -5.28
N THR A 71 -8.76 25.33 -6.21
CA THR A 71 -9.50 24.06 -6.36
C THR A 71 -8.77 22.86 -5.77
N MET A 72 -7.54 23.07 -5.29
CA MET A 72 -6.84 22.01 -4.59
C MET A 72 -7.51 21.78 -3.23
N PRO A 73 -7.84 20.53 -2.87
CA PRO A 73 -8.34 20.22 -1.54
C PRO A 73 -7.29 20.51 -0.45
N PHE A 74 -6.04 20.68 -0.87
CA PHE A 74 -4.88 21.11 -0.09
C PHE A 74 -4.71 22.62 -0.04
N GLY A 75 -5.80 23.40 -0.17
CA GLY A 75 -5.75 24.76 0.34
C GLY A 75 -5.32 24.67 1.80
N LEU A 76 -4.03 24.89 2.07
CA LEU A 76 -3.45 24.92 3.41
C LEU A 76 -4.27 25.87 4.30
N GLU A 77 -4.91 26.87 3.69
CA GLU A 77 -5.92 27.75 4.30
C GLU A 77 -7.22 27.07 4.74
N HIS A 78 -7.75 26.04 4.07
CA HIS A 78 -9.00 25.39 4.46
C HIS A 78 -8.81 24.45 5.65
N VAL A 79 -7.70 23.70 5.67
CA VAL A 79 -7.27 22.92 6.85
C VAL A 79 -6.84 23.87 7.98
N ALA A 80 -6.12 24.97 7.70
CA ALA A 80 -5.77 25.97 8.71
C ALA A 80 -6.99 26.75 9.26
N ARG A 81 -8.05 26.96 8.48
CA ARG A 81 -9.29 27.62 8.94
C ARG A 81 -10.17 26.70 9.77
N ILE A 82 -10.21 25.41 9.45
CA ILE A 82 -10.93 24.40 10.24
C ILE A 82 -10.13 24.01 11.49
N ALA A 83 -8.83 23.74 11.37
CA ALA A 83 -7.94 23.44 12.50
C ALA A 83 -7.70 24.66 13.40
N GLY A 84 -7.62 25.87 12.82
CA GLY A 84 -7.44 27.12 13.58
C GLY A 84 -8.64 27.54 14.43
N ARG A 85 -9.80 26.88 14.28
CA ARG A 85 -10.95 27.05 15.19
C ARG A 85 -11.03 26.02 16.30
N ILE A 86 -10.29 24.91 16.22
CA ILE A 86 -10.44 23.75 17.13
C ILE A 86 -9.13 23.40 17.85
N LEU A 87 -7.96 23.69 17.27
CA LEU A 87 -6.66 23.28 17.79
C LEU A 87 -5.66 24.45 17.73
N SER A 88 -5.66 25.26 18.80
CA SER A 88 -4.70 26.34 19.01
C SER A 88 -3.31 25.89 19.45
N ASP A 89 -2.94 24.61 19.31
CA ASP A 89 -1.61 24.15 19.67
C ASP A 89 -1.10 23.05 18.72
N ARG A 90 -0.01 23.36 18.02
CA ARG A 90 0.96 22.40 17.42
C ARG A 90 0.52 21.45 16.30
N VAL A 91 -0.42 21.81 15.43
CA VAL A 91 -0.56 21.08 14.15
C VAL A 91 0.49 21.62 13.19
N ASP A 92 1.50 20.80 12.89
CA ASP A 92 2.56 21.06 11.92
C ASP A 92 1.93 21.34 10.54
N ARG A 93 1.75 22.62 10.23
CA ARG A 93 1.01 23.13 9.07
C ARG A 93 1.67 22.78 7.73
N SER A 94 2.84 22.16 7.76
CA SER A 94 3.70 21.89 6.60
C SER A 94 3.42 20.56 5.90
N ARG A 95 2.53 19.72 6.46
CA ARG A 95 2.38 18.31 6.07
C ARG A 95 0.92 17.88 5.99
N ALA A 96 0.53 17.29 4.86
CA ALA A 96 -0.78 16.66 4.67
C ALA A 96 -0.62 15.21 4.19
N ASN A 97 -1.51 14.32 4.63
CA ASN A 97 -1.51 12.93 4.17
C ASN A 97 -2.55 12.74 3.07
N LEU A 98 -2.09 12.28 1.90
CA LEU A 98 -2.92 11.85 0.79
C LEU A 98 -2.97 10.32 0.76
N THR A 99 -4.16 9.74 0.57
CA THR A 99 -4.28 8.29 0.33
C THR A 99 -4.44 8.04 -1.16
N VAL A 100 -3.58 7.20 -1.74
CA VAL A 100 -3.68 6.77 -3.13
C VAL A 100 -4.19 5.33 -3.17
N ARG A 101 -5.25 5.08 -3.95
CA ARG A 101 -5.88 3.77 -4.13
C ARG A 101 -5.58 3.19 -5.52
N PHE A 102 -5.22 1.92 -5.56
CA PHE A 102 -4.84 1.19 -6.78
C PHE A 102 -5.97 0.28 -7.29
N SER A 103 -5.79 -0.28 -8.49
CA SER A 103 -6.78 -1.12 -9.18
C SER A 103 -7.11 -2.40 -8.42
N ASP A 104 -6.16 -2.99 -7.71
CA ASP A 104 -6.37 -4.17 -6.85
C ASP A 104 -6.93 -3.81 -5.45
N ALA A 105 -7.43 -2.58 -5.28
CA ALA A 105 -7.92 -2.01 -4.03
C ALA A 105 -6.87 -1.87 -2.90
N SER A 106 -5.58 -2.08 -3.19
CA SER A 106 -4.51 -1.70 -2.29
C SER A 106 -4.37 -0.17 -2.20
N VAL A 107 -3.79 0.29 -1.10
CA VAL A 107 -3.63 1.71 -0.79
C VAL A 107 -2.23 2.02 -0.25
N VAL A 108 -1.80 3.26 -0.43
CA VAL A 108 -0.57 3.82 0.15
C VAL A 108 -0.83 5.24 0.62
N GLN A 109 -0.15 5.67 1.69
CA GLN A 109 -0.11 7.07 2.09
C GLN A 109 1.02 7.82 1.37
N VAL A 110 0.76 9.07 1.01
CA VAL A 110 1.72 9.99 0.43
C VAL A 110 1.71 11.25 1.28
N LEU A 111 2.86 11.61 1.82
CA LEU A 111 3.04 12.87 2.51
C LEU A 111 3.21 13.98 1.47
N VAL A 112 2.36 14.99 1.57
CA VAL A 112 2.42 16.21 0.75
C VAL A 112 3.06 17.29 1.60
N MET A 113 4.15 17.85 1.09
CA MET A 113 4.95 18.89 1.73
C MET A 113 4.95 20.14 0.86
N GLU A 114 4.99 21.30 1.50
CA GLU A 114 5.22 22.55 0.78
C GLU A 114 6.68 22.61 0.32
N SER A 115 6.94 22.82 -0.99
CA SER A 115 8.32 23.04 -1.44
C SER A 115 8.77 24.44 -1.00
N PRO A 116 10.03 24.58 -0.52
CA PRO A 116 10.61 25.88 -0.20
C PRO A 116 10.73 26.81 -1.41
N THR A 117 10.55 26.28 -2.62
CA THR A 117 10.58 27.05 -3.88
C THR A 117 9.21 27.61 -4.28
N SER A 118 8.17 27.35 -3.50
CA SER A 118 6.82 27.86 -3.76
C SER A 118 6.84 29.39 -3.74
N ARG A 119 6.47 30.02 -4.86
CA ARG A 119 6.35 31.49 -4.98
C ARG A 119 4.90 31.89 -4.78
N ALA A 120 4.67 33.13 -4.34
CA ALA A 120 3.32 33.68 -4.21
C ALA A 120 2.49 33.42 -5.48
N GLY A 121 1.42 32.63 -5.35
CA GLY A 121 0.51 32.25 -6.44
C GLY A 121 0.87 30.99 -7.23
N ARG A 122 1.98 30.30 -6.94
CA ARG A 122 2.34 28.99 -7.55
C ARG A 122 2.76 27.99 -6.47
N MET A 123 1.83 27.11 -6.11
CA MET A 123 2.09 25.99 -5.21
C MET A 123 2.91 24.92 -5.97
N ASN A 124 4.10 24.60 -5.45
CA ASN A 124 4.92 23.50 -5.95
C ASN A 124 5.01 22.45 -4.84
N PRO A 125 4.06 21.52 -4.72
CA PRO A 125 4.09 20.53 -3.65
C PRO A 125 5.18 19.48 -3.90
N GLU A 126 5.87 19.09 -2.83
CA GLU A 126 6.74 17.91 -2.81
C GLU A 126 5.95 16.71 -2.27
N PHE A 127 6.22 15.53 -2.82
CA PHE A 127 5.52 14.30 -2.47
C PHE A 127 6.51 13.26 -1.98
N GLU A 128 6.25 12.67 -0.82
CA GLU A 128 6.99 11.54 -0.27
C GLU A 128 6.06 10.33 -0.17
N VAL A 129 6.40 9.25 -0.86
CA VAL A 129 5.59 8.02 -0.86
C VAL A 129 5.99 7.15 0.31
N ARG A 130 5.04 6.90 1.23
CA ARG A 130 5.26 6.13 2.46
C ARG A 130 5.03 4.65 2.21
N ALA A 131 6.03 3.96 1.65
CA ALA A 131 5.94 2.52 1.30
C ALA A 131 5.63 1.61 2.51
N ASP A 132 6.00 2.05 3.72
CA ASP A 132 5.70 1.40 4.99
C ASP A 132 4.20 1.40 5.34
N THR A 133 3.39 2.23 4.68
CA THR A 133 1.95 2.35 4.90
C THR A 133 1.12 1.56 3.89
N VAL A 134 1.76 0.77 3.03
CA VAL A 134 1.06 -0.02 2.01
C VAL A 134 0.16 -1.07 2.67
N VAL A 135 -1.10 -1.08 2.28
CA VAL A 135 -2.09 -2.09 2.68
C VAL A 135 -2.71 -2.68 1.42
N ALA A 136 -2.82 -4.01 1.35
CA ALA A 136 -3.53 -4.69 0.26
C ALA A 136 -4.67 -5.59 0.80
N PRO A 137 -5.72 -5.83 0.00
CA PRO A 137 -6.86 -6.64 0.45
C PRO A 137 -6.48 -8.07 0.80
N GLY A 138 -7.00 -8.55 1.93
CA GLY A 138 -6.76 -9.92 2.39
C GLY A 138 -5.35 -10.15 2.95
N LEU A 139 -4.54 -9.09 3.12
CA LEU A 139 -3.24 -9.17 3.78
C LEU A 139 -3.29 -8.59 5.19
N PRO A 140 -2.72 -9.29 6.20
CA PRO A 140 -2.53 -8.70 7.52
C PRO A 140 -1.46 -7.59 7.51
N PHE A 141 -0.44 -7.75 6.66
CA PHE A 141 0.61 -6.77 6.41
C PHE A 141 1.28 -7.07 5.06
N VAL A 142 1.97 -6.07 4.49
CA VAL A 142 2.86 -6.26 3.33
C VAL A 142 4.31 -6.33 3.82
N PRO A 143 5.07 -7.41 3.55
CA PRO A 143 6.45 -7.55 4.00
C PRO A 143 7.35 -6.39 3.56
N GLN A 144 8.02 -5.76 4.51
CA GLN A 144 8.93 -4.61 4.31
C GLN A 144 10.42 -5.00 4.35
N SER A 145 10.73 -6.26 4.66
CA SER A 145 12.10 -6.77 4.70
C SER A 145 12.13 -8.28 4.48
N ARG A 146 13.31 -8.80 4.13
CA ARG A 146 13.54 -10.24 3.95
C ARG A 146 13.06 -11.07 5.15
N GLY A 147 13.34 -10.64 6.38
CA GLY A 147 12.97 -11.38 7.59
C GLY A 147 11.45 -11.51 7.81
N GLN A 148 10.66 -10.58 7.27
CA GLN A 148 9.19 -10.62 7.43
C GLN A 148 8.52 -11.68 6.54
N PHE A 149 9.25 -12.28 5.61
CA PHE A 149 8.78 -13.40 4.81
C PHE A 149 8.90 -14.76 5.51
N GLY A 150 9.68 -14.90 6.60
CA GLY A 150 9.99 -16.22 7.21
C GLY A 150 8.78 -17.07 7.60
N ARG A 151 7.61 -16.47 7.80
CA ARG A 151 6.34 -17.16 8.08
C ARG A 151 5.16 -16.52 7.35
N PHE A 152 5.47 -15.86 6.24
CA PHE A 152 4.46 -15.16 5.48
C PHE A 152 3.61 -16.15 4.71
N SER A 153 2.29 -16.00 4.82
CA SER A 153 1.36 -16.72 3.97
C SER A 153 0.26 -15.78 3.49
N TYR A 154 -0.15 -15.99 2.25
CA TYR A 154 -1.23 -15.26 1.62
C TYR A 154 -2.06 -16.23 0.79
N SER A 155 -3.38 -16.05 0.83
CA SER A 155 -4.32 -16.73 -0.05
C SER A 155 -5.37 -15.72 -0.46
N GLY A 156 -5.52 -15.50 -1.76
CA GLY A 156 -6.34 -14.40 -2.24
C GLY A 156 -6.30 -14.24 -3.75
N ASN A 157 -6.29 -12.99 -4.20
CA ASN A 157 -6.37 -12.70 -5.62
C ASN A 157 -5.00 -12.87 -6.30
N SER A 158 -5.00 -13.29 -7.56
CA SER A 158 -3.79 -13.57 -8.34
C SER A 158 -2.91 -12.34 -8.59
N ARG A 159 -3.50 -11.14 -8.65
CA ARG A 159 -2.76 -9.89 -8.90
C ARG A 159 -1.90 -9.49 -7.71
N THR A 160 -2.47 -9.44 -6.51
CA THR A 160 -1.73 -9.19 -5.26
C THR A 160 -0.68 -10.28 -5.04
N LEU A 161 -0.99 -11.53 -5.40
CA LEU A 161 -0.04 -12.65 -5.33
C LEU A 161 1.19 -12.44 -6.25
N ALA A 162 0.98 -12.03 -7.50
CA ALA A 162 2.07 -11.75 -8.44
C ALA A 162 2.99 -10.63 -7.93
N GLU A 163 2.43 -9.60 -7.31
CA GLU A 163 3.19 -8.49 -6.74
C GLU A 163 3.96 -8.88 -5.47
N LEU A 164 3.40 -9.80 -4.66
CA LEU A 164 4.10 -10.38 -3.51
C LEU A 164 5.25 -11.30 -3.93
N GLU A 165 5.07 -12.07 -5.00
CA GLU A 165 6.14 -12.87 -5.60
C GLU A 165 7.28 -11.98 -6.09
N GLU A 166 6.96 -10.92 -6.83
CA GLU A 166 7.94 -9.92 -7.28
C GLU A 166 8.62 -9.23 -6.09
N LEU A 167 7.88 -8.95 -5.03
CA LEU A 167 8.44 -8.39 -3.79
C LEU A 167 9.44 -9.35 -3.13
N ALA A 168 9.12 -10.64 -3.05
CA ALA A 168 10.04 -11.66 -2.53
C ALA A 168 11.33 -11.71 -3.39
N ARG A 169 11.20 -11.72 -4.72
CA ARG A 169 12.34 -11.68 -5.64
C ARG A 169 13.21 -10.43 -5.45
N ARG A 170 12.60 -9.25 -5.21
CA ARG A 170 13.31 -8.01 -4.88
C ARG A 170 14.14 -8.09 -3.60
N TYR A 171 13.74 -8.89 -2.62
CA TYR A 171 14.52 -9.16 -1.40
C TYR A 171 15.48 -10.37 -1.54
N GLY A 172 15.70 -10.84 -2.77
CA GLY A 172 16.58 -11.98 -3.07
C GLY A 172 16.05 -13.31 -2.53
N ILE A 173 14.74 -13.44 -2.37
CA ILE A 173 14.09 -14.67 -1.89
C ILE A 173 13.71 -15.51 -3.11
N HIS A 174 14.08 -16.79 -3.09
CA HIS A 174 13.66 -17.72 -4.13
C HIS A 174 12.15 -17.99 -4.00
N ALA A 175 11.40 -17.67 -5.06
CA ALA A 175 9.98 -17.99 -5.17
C ALA A 175 9.78 -19.07 -6.23
N ALA A 176 9.34 -20.27 -5.81
CA ALA A 176 9.03 -21.38 -6.70
C ALA A 176 7.53 -21.37 -7.04
N THR A 177 7.21 -21.22 -8.32
CA THR A 177 5.82 -21.28 -8.79
C THR A 177 5.43 -22.71 -9.10
N VAL A 178 4.39 -23.20 -8.42
CA VAL A 178 3.81 -24.52 -8.58
C VAL A 178 2.42 -24.35 -9.19
N LEU A 179 2.25 -24.94 -10.37
CA LEU A 179 0.96 -25.03 -11.03
C LEU A 179 0.23 -26.24 -10.46
N SER A 180 -0.94 -26.01 -9.87
CA SER A 180 -1.76 -27.11 -9.35
C SER A 180 -2.89 -27.42 -10.32
N GLU A 181 -2.82 -28.60 -10.92
CA GLU A 181 -3.92 -29.19 -11.71
C GLU A 181 -4.86 -29.91 -10.75
N GLY A 182 -6.10 -29.43 -10.60
CA GLY A 182 -7.05 -30.04 -9.67
C GLY A 182 -8.45 -29.45 -9.73
N ARG A 183 -9.45 -30.32 -9.56
CA ARG A 183 -10.88 -29.97 -9.55
C ARG A 183 -11.33 -29.18 -8.31
N ALA A 184 -10.49 -29.07 -7.28
CA ALA A 184 -10.81 -28.30 -6.08
C ALA A 184 -10.38 -26.83 -6.25
N SER A 185 -11.33 -25.91 -6.08
CA SER A 185 -11.16 -24.46 -6.20
C SER A 185 -10.37 -23.86 -5.03
N ALA A 186 -9.09 -24.23 -4.89
CA ALA A 186 -8.20 -23.52 -3.97
C ALA A 186 -7.84 -22.15 -4.57
N ALA A 187 -7.95 -21.09 -3.76
CA ALA A 187 -7.52 -19.76 -4.17
C ALA A 187 -5.99 -19.74 -4.42
N PRO A 188 -5.51 -18.89 -5.35
CA PRO A 188 -4.08 -18.62 -5.51
C PRO A 188 -3.44 -18.26 -4.17
N SER A 189 -2.29 -18.84 -3.88
CA SER A 189 -1.66 -18.67 -2.56
C SER A 189 -0.14 -18.62 -2.64
N MET A 190 0.47 -17.99 -1.64
CA MET A 190 1.91 -17.97 -1.40
C MET A 190 2.15 -18.37 0.04
N ALA A 191 3.14 -19.23 0.26
CA ALA A 191 3.62 -19.56 1.59
C ALA A 191 5.15 -19.51 1.58
N CYS A 192 5.72 -18.86 2.57
CA CYS A 192 7.16 -18.73 2.75
C CYS A 192 7.58 -19.39 4.05
N ASP A 193 8.74 -20.03 4.01
CA ASP A 193 9.31 -20.79 5.11
C ASP A 193 10.81 -20.49 5.20
N ASP A 194 11.30 -20.42 6.44
CA ASP A 194 12.70 -20.22 6.79
C ASP A 194 13.37 -21.49 7.34
N SER A 195 12.67 -22.63 7.27
CA SER A 195 13.20 -23.94 7.66
C SER A 195 14.44 -24.31 6.85
N GLY A 196 15.57 -24.50 7.55
CA GLY A 196 16.84 -24.90 6.92
C GLY A 196 17.80 -23.74 6.60
N GLY A 197 17.54 -22.53 7.11
CA GLY A 197 18.46 -21.39 7.00
C GLY A 197 18.43 -20.66 5.65
N GLU A 198 17.65 -21.16 4.69
CA GLU A 198 17.38 -20.48 3.43
C GLU A 198 15.89 -20.17 3.31
N LEU A 199 15.58 -18.88 3.24
CA LEU A 199 14.23 -18.39 3.08
C LEU A 199 13.73 -18.69 1.67
N ARG A 200 12.63 -19.46 1.56
CA ARG A 200 12.03 -19.88 0.30
C ARG A 200 10.53 -19.66 0.31
N CYS A 201 9.98 -19.22 -0.81
CA CYS A 201 8.55 -19.06 -1.00
C CYS A 201 8.03 -20.05 -2.05
N THR A 202 6.87 -20.62 -1.81
CA THR A 202 6.12 -21.42 -2.78
C THR A 202 4.87 -20.66 -3.17
N VAL A 203 4.71 -20.38 -4.45
CA VAL A 203 3.53 -19.75 -5.04
C VAL A 203 2.69 -20.82 -5.72
N ARG A 204 1.43 -20.96 -5.36
CA ARG A 204 0.49 -21.90 -5.97
C ARG A 204 -0.51 -21.12 -6.82
N LEU A 205 -0.45 -21.35 -8.12
CA LEU A 205 -1.41 -20.80 -9.08
C LEU A 205 -2.35 -21.90 -9.56
N LYS A 206 -3.61 -21.53 -9.75
CA LYS A 206 -4.59 -22.38 -10.43
C LYS A 206 -4.51 -22.09 -11.93
N ILE A 207 -4.37 -23.14 -12.72
CA ILE A 207 -4.66 -23.07 -14.16
C ILE A 207 -6.16 -23.28 -14.28
N GLU A 208 -6.89 -22.28 -14.73
CA GLU A 208 -8.21 -22.54 -15.29
C GLU A 208 -7.96 -23.29 -16.59
N GLN A 209 -8.29 -24.59 -16.64
CA GLN A 209 -8.38 -25.30 -17.90
C GLN A 209 -9.35 -24.48 -18.75
N GLY A 210 -8.81 -23.79 -19.75
CA GLY A 210 -9.61 -23.15 -20.76
C GLY A 210 -10.54 -24.21 -21.34
N ASP A 211 -11.82 -23.85 -21.45
CA ASP A 211 -12.80 -24.62 -22.19
C ASP A 211 -12.14 -25.14 -23.45
N SER A 212 -12.11 -26.47 -23.58
CA SER A 212 -11.78 -27.13 -24.82
C SER A 212 -12.55 -26.43 -25.94
N LEU A 213 -11.83 -25.76 -26.83
CA LEU A 213 -12.32 -25.41 -28.15
C LEU A 213 -12.50 -26.70 -28.96
N GLU A 214 -13.42 -27.56 -28.51
CA GLU A 214 -14.06 -28.58 -29.34
C GLU A 214 -15.38 -27.97 -29.81
N ASN A 215 -15.29 -27.17 -30.88
CA ASN A 215 -16.29 -27.03 -31.94
C ASN A 215 -15.88 -25.89 -32.86
N SER A 216 -15.08 -26.21 -33.87
CA SER A 216 -15.18 -25.66 -35.24
C SER A 216 -14.29 -26.48 -36.17
#